data_AF-A0A8S3S7X3-F1
#
_entry.id   AF-A0A8S3S7X3-F1
#
_cell.length_a   1.000
_cell.length_b   1.000
_cell.length_c   1.000
_cell.angle_alpha   90.00
_cell.angle_beta   90.00
_cell.angle_gamma   90.00
#
_symmetry.space_group_name_H-M   'P 1'
#
loop_
_entity.id
_entity.type
_entity.pdbx_description
1 polymer ?
#
loop_
_entity_poly.entity_id
_entity_poly.type
_entity_poly.pdbx_seq_one_letter_code
_entity_poly.pdbx_strand_id
1 'polypeptide(L)'
;MEYRLSVKIHSTRSASSGEEKELPIISFHEMKHIADNTPHPLHDEELILFLKFHHELRTLVYFEDISDCIVLDTQWLSDAFKLIVTAEKFQLKIRSLRNKKKWDDLNIKGILHNEVLEDIFKKEHTILAKHKDHILKVMEKFDIIISPNKSGKITADEKPQYYVPCMIKEKPTFDIYKLMNAAEDTCKKSTWLCFKFKFLPPYLMNHLIASLCRQYDIAEVAYCTVHMHNRPIALFKGTVVFELTKTTKLQKLLITTYQNLILVQVLEFGTGVIFKRGCTITFQNM
;
A
#
# COMPACT_ATOMS: atom_id res chain seq x y z
N MET A 1 -19.98 25.50 12.50
CA MET A 1 -21.10 24.89 11.74
C MET A 1 -20.54 24.41 10.42
N GLU A 2 -20.18 23.13 10.32
CA GLU A 2 -19.86 22.52 9.03
C GLU A 2 -21.17 22.06 8.39
N TYR A 3 -21.62 22.76 7.35
CA TYR A 3 -22.67 22.24 6.48
C TYR A 3 -22.06 21.10 5.66
N ARG A 4 -22.26 19.85 6.09
CA ARG A 4 -22.03 18.69 5.22
C ARG A 4 -23.10 18.69 4.14
N LEU A 5 -22.74 19.16 2.95
CA LEU A 5 -23.51 18.90 1.73
C LEU A 5 -23.44 17.40 1.44
N SER A 6 -24.43 16.63 1.86
CA SER A 6 -24.59 15.24 1.43
C SER A 6 -25.34 15.22 0.11
N VAL A 7 -24.66 14.89 -0.99
CA VAL A 7 -25.35 14.62 -2.25
C VAL A 7 -26.00 13.26 -2.14
N LYS A 8 -27.32 13.21 -1.99
CA LYS A 8 -28.09 11.96 -2.01
C LYS A 8 -28.51 11.63 -3.44
N ILE A 9 -27.69 10.85 -4.12
CA ILE A 9 -28.01 10.35 -5.47
C ILE A 9 -28.79 9.05 -5.29
N HIS A 10 -30.11 9.11 -5.48
CA HIS A 10 -30.98 7.95 -5.36
C HIS A 10 -30.92 7.15 -6.67
N SER A 11 -30.36 5.94 -6.61
CA SER A 11 -30.40 5.00 -7.74
C SER A 11 -31.74 4.26 -7.72
N THR A 12 -32.69 4.67 -8.56
CA THR A 12 -33.96 3.95 -8.73
C THR A 12 -33.73 2.66 -9.51
N ARG A 13 -33.54 1.53 -8.82
CA ARG A 13 -33.84 0.22 -9.43
C ARG A 13 -35.32 -0.06 -9.20
N SER A 14 -36.09 -0.14 -10.29
CA SER A 14 -37.46 -0.61 -10.29
C SER A 14 -37.52 -2.04 -9.74
N ALA A 15 -37.75 -2.18 -8.44
CA ALA A 15 -38.12 -3.43 -7.80
C ALA A 15 -39.44 -3.18 -7.07
N SER A 16 -40.45 -3.94 -7.47
CA SER A 16 -41.78 -4.04 -6.89
C SER A 16 -41.72 -4.57 -5.45
N SER A 17 -41.24 -3.75 -4.52
CA SER A 17 -41.42 -3.86 -3.06
C SER A 17 -40.57 -2.80 -2.34
N GLY A 18 -41.08 -1.57 -2.25
CA GLY A 18 -41.13 -0.78 -1.00
C GLY A 18 -39.87 -0.42 -0.18
N GLU A 19 -38.63 -0.68 -0.60
CA GLU A 19 -37.44 -0.06 0.01
C GLU A 19 -36.43 0.35 -1.07
N GLU A 20 -36.33 1.66 -1.35
CA GLU A 20 -35.23 2.22 -2.14
C GLU A 20 -33.92 2.02 -1.36
N LYS A 21 -33.16 0.99 -1.72
CA LYS A 21 -31.85 0.78 -1.13
C LYS A 21 -30.84 1.67 -1.83
N GLU A 22 -30.48 2.80 -1.22
CA GLU A 22 -29.36 3.64 -1.66
C GLU A 22 -28.10 2.76 -1.83
N LEU A 23 -27.61 2.67 -3.07
CA LEU A 23 -26.38 1.94 -3.36
C LEU A 23 -25.19 2.84 -2.99
N PRO A 24 -24.21 2.33 -2.23
CA PRO A 24 -23.06 3.15 -1.80
C PRO A 24 -22.08 3.44 -2.95
N ILE A 25 -22.26 2.77 -4.10
CA ILE A 25 -21.40 2.83 -5.27
C ILE A 25 -22.24 2.55 -6.53
N ILE A 26 -21.99 3.30 -7.60
CA ILE A 26 -22.63 3.11 -8.90
C ILE A 26 -21.59 3.14 -10.02
N SER A 27 -21.95 2.67 -11.21
CA SER A 27 -21.12 2.81 -12.39
C SER A 27 -21.19 4.24 -12.97
N PHE A 28 -20.18 4.63 -13.75
CA PHE A 28 -20.19 5.88 -14.50
C PHE A 28 -21.35 5.91 -15.50
N HIS A 29 -21.67 4.78 -16.13
CA HIS A 29 -22.84 4.66 -17.01
C HIS A 29 -24.15 4.95 -16.27
N GLU A 30 -24.34 4.40 -15.07
CA GLU A 30 -25.52 4.70 -14.24
C GLU A 30 -25.55 6.18 -13.83
N MET A 31 -24.41 6.77 -13.48
CA MET A 31 -24.34 8.21 -13.18
C MET A 31 -24.68 9.06 -14.39
N LYS A 32 -24.17 8.71 -15.58
CA LYS A 32 -24.47 9.39 -16.83
C LYS A 32 -25.95 9.32 -17.16
N HIS A 33 -26.55 8.14 -17.03
CA HIS A 33 -27.99 7.97 -17.18
C HIS A 33 -28.77 8.86 -16.19
N ILE A 34 -28.33 8.98 -14.93
CA ILE A 34 -28.97 9.89 -13.97
C ILE A 34 -28.83 11.34 -14.42
N ALA A 35 -27.64 11.76 -14.83
CA ALA A 35 -27.35 13.11 -15.29
C ALA A 35 -28.21 13.50 -16.52
N ASP A 36 -28.32 12.61 -17.50
CA ASP A 36 -29.10 12.78 -18.72
C ASP A 36 -30.61 12.93 -18.44
N ASN A 37 -31.10 12.37 -17.33
CA ASN A 37 -32.50 12.41 -16.92
C ASN A 37 -32.83 13.52 -15.91
N THR A 38 -31.90 14.44 -15.64
CA THR A 38 -32.19 15.62 -14.82
C THR A 38 -32.90 16.72 -15.64
N PRO A 39 -33.58 17.69 -15.01
CA PRO A 39 -34.19 18.82 -15.72
C PRO A 39 -33.18 19.65 -16.55
N HIS A 40 -31.89 19.60 -16.18
CA HIS A 40 -30.80 20.24 -16.89
C HIS A 40 -29.69 19.21 -17.12
N PRO A 41 -29.79 18.41 -18.21
CA PRO A 41 -28.83 17.36 -18.50
C PRO A 41 -27.39 17.89 -18.54
N LEU A 42 -26.47 17.13 -17.96
CA LEU A 42 -25.04 17.46 -17.98
C LEU A 42 -24.38 16.79 -19.18
N HIS A 43 -23.66 17.55 -19.98
CA HIS A 43 -22.79 16.97 -20.99
C HIS A 43 -21.60 16.22 -20.35
N ASP A 44 -20.95 15.32 -21.09
CA ASP A 44 -19.87 14.46 -20.56
C ASP A 44 -18.77 15.24 -19.83
N GLU A 45 -18.35 16.39 -20.38
CA GLU A 45 -17.33 17.26 -19.76
C GLU A 45 -17.82 17.88 -18.45
N GLU A 46 -19.09 18.33 -18.41
CA GLU A 46 -19.72 18.90 -17.22
C GLU A 46 -19.91 17.85 -16.12
N LEU A 47 -20.25 16.62 -16.50
CA LEU A 47 -20.37 15.50 -15.59
C LEU A 47 -19.00 15.14 -14.98
N ILE A 48 -17.94 15.08 -15.78
CA ILE A 48 -16.58 14.83 -15.27
C ILE A 48 -16.16 15.95 -14.30
N LEU A 49 -16.43 17.22 -14.64
CA LEU A 49 -16.13 18.36 -13.78
C LEU A 49 -16.92 18.29 -12.46
N PHE A 50 -18.21 17.95 -12.52
CA PHE A 50 -19.06 17.72 -11.36
C PHE A 50 -18.50 16.63 -10.44
N LEU A 51 -18.09 15.49 -11.01
CA LEU A 51 -17.52 14.38 -10.24
C LEU A 51 -16.18 14.77 -9.59
N LYS A 52 -15.31 15.48 -10.31
CA LYS A 52 -14.03 15.99 -9.76
C LYS A 52 -14.27 16.98 -8.62
N PHE A 53 -15.18 17.94 -8.80
CA PHE A 53 -15.55 18.90 -7.77
C PHE A 53 -16.05 18.20 -6.49
N HIS A 54 -16.96 17.24 -6.64
CA HIS A 54 -17.50 16.50 -5.49
C HIS A 54 -16.50 15.51 -4.87
N HIS A 55 -15.53 15.02 -5.64
CA HIS A 55 -14.39 14.26 -5.12
C HIS A 55 -13.50 15.14 -4.22
N GLU A 56 -13.17 16.35 -4.65
CA GLU A 56 -12.37 17.31 -3.87
C GLU A 56 -13.08 17.72 -2.57
N LEU A 57 -14.41 17.86 -2.61
CA LEU A 57 -15.22 18.11 -1.42
C LEU A 57 -15.40 16.88 -0.51
N ARG A 58 -14.94 15.70 -0.94
CA ARG A 58 -15.10 14.40 -0.25
C ARG A 58 -16.56 14.01 -0.02
N THR A 59 -17.47 14.50 -0.87
CA THR A 59 -18.88 14.11 -0.84
C THR A 59 -19.12 12.83 -1.63
N LEU A 60 -18.25 12.51 -2.59
CA LEU A 60 -18.14 11.20 -3.26
C LEU A 60 -16.66 10.89 -3.54
N VAL A 61 -16.35 9.69 -4.03
CA VAL A 61 -15.02 9.36 -4.55
C VAL A 61 -15.09 8.95 -6.02
N TYR A 62 -14.33 9.63 -6.86
CA TYR A 62 -14.20 9.35 -8.29
C TYR A 62 -12.74 9.53 -8.72
N PHE A 63 -12.23 8.55 -9.46
CA PHE A 63 -10.91 8.57 -10.06
C PHE A 63 -11.06 8.16 -11.51
N GLU A 64 -10.79 9.09 -12.41
CA GLU A 64 -10.96 8.92 -13.86
C GLU A 64 -10.09 7.78 -14.43
N ASP A 65 -8.95 7.48 -13.81
CA ASP A 65 -7.93 6.59 -14.38
C ASP A 65 -7.89 5.16 -13.79
N ILE A 66 -8.81 4.78 -12.89
CA ILE A 66 -8.80 3.42 -12.27
C ILE A 66 -10.06 2.59 -12.50
N SER A 67 -11.19 3.19 -12.86
CA SER A 67 -12.45 2.48 -13.12
C SER A 67 -13.64 3.37 -13.48
N ASP A 68 -14.65 2.78 -14.10
CA ASP A 68 -15.99 3.35 -14.31
C ASP A 68 -16.89 3.25 -13.06
N CYS A 69 -16.35 3.39 -11.85
CA CYS A 69 -17.15 3.34 -10.62
C CYS A 69 -17.01 4.65 -9.84
N ILE A 70 -18.13 5.06 -9.25
CA ILE A 70 -18.26 6.28 -8.45
C ILE A 70 -18.80 5.85 -7.09
N VAL A 71 -18.03 6.12 -6.04
CA VAL A 71 -18.42 5.81 -4.68
C VAL A 71 -19.22 6.98 -4.12
N LEU A 72 -20.51 6.77 -3.91
CA LEU A 72 -21.45 7.78 -3.41
C LEU A 72 -21.39 7.92 -1.89
N ASP A 73 -21.13 6.82 -1.19
CA ASP A 73 -21.02 6.79 0.27
C ASP A 73 -19.55 6.68 0.70
N THR A 74 -18.97 7.80 1.12
CA THR A 74 -17.59 7.85 1.60
C THR A 74 -17.40 7.18 2.96
N GLN A 75 -18.47 7.03 3.75
CA GLN A 75 -18.43 6.30 5.02
C GLN A 75 -18.38 4.79 4.76
N TRP A 76 -19.17 4.28 3.82
CA TRP A 76 -19.10 2.88 3.38
C TRP A 76 -17.69 2.50 2.89
N LEU A 77 -17.06 3.38 2.10
CA LEU A 77 -15.67 3.19 1.66
C LEU A 77 -14.67 3.20 2.82
N SER A 78 -14.84 4.15 3.75
CA SER A 78 -14.02 4.23 4.96
C SER A 78 -14.14 2.94 5.79
N ASP A 79 -15.35 2.40 5.91
CA ASP A 79 -15.59 1.16 6.63
C ASP A 79 -14.95 -0.04 5.91
N ALA A 80 -14.96 -0.05 4.58
CA ALA A 80 -14.19 -1.02 3.79
C ALA A 80 -12.69 -0.95 4.11
N PHE A 81 -12.10 0.25 4.14
CA PHE A 81 -10.68 0.43 4.46
C PHE A 81 -10.36 -0.07 5.87
N LYS A 82 -11.24 0.22 6.85
CA LYS A 82 -11.07 -0.23 8.23
C LYS A 82 -10.93 -1.75 8.30
N LEU A 83 -11.58 -2.54 7.44
CA LEU A 83 -11.43 -4.00 7.47
C LEU A 83 -9.97 -4.46 7.24
N ILE A 84 -9.17 -3.65 6.54
CA ILE A 84 -7.75 -3.92 6.26
C ILE A 84 -6.84 -3.23 7.29
N VAL A 85 -7.08 -1.93 7.58
CA VAL A 85 -6.16 -1.10 8.38
C VAL A 85 -6.57 -0.91 9.85
N THR A 86 -7.57 -1.65 10.34
CA THR A 86 -8.02 -1.52 11.74
C THR A 86 -7.11 -2.23 12.75
N ALA A 87 -7.28 -1.87 14.01
CA ALA A 87 -6.62 -2.53 15.13
C ALA A 87 -7.01 -4.01 15.21
N GLU A 88 -6.03 -4.84 15.58
CA GLU A 88 -6.12 -6.31 15.66
C GLU A 88 -7.39 -6.82 16.36
N LYS A 89 -7.87 -6.12 17.41
CA LYS A 89 -9.10 -6.47 18.15
C LYS A 89 -10.36 -6.54 17.28
N PHE A 90 -10.44 -5.74 16.21
CA PHE A 90 -11.58 -5.74 15.29
C PHE A 90 -11.43 -6.80 14.19
N GLN A 91 -10.20 -7.24 13.92
CA GLN A 91 -9.92 -8.30 12.97
C GLN A 91 -10.22 -9.69 13.53
N LEU A 92 -10.22 -9.87 14.86
CA LEU A 92 -10.52 -11.16 15.51
C LEU A 92 -11.88 -11.76 15.10
N LYS A 93 -12.85 -10.92 14.71
CA LYS A 93 -14.17 -11.36 14.23
C LYS A 93 -14.13 -11.98 12.82
N ILE A 94 -13.15 -11.57 12.01
CA ILE A 94 -13.04 -11.90 10.57
C ILE A 94 -11.92 -12.93 10.34
N ARG A 95 -10.93 -12.95 11.25
CA ARG A 95 -9.73 -13.78 11.17
C ARG A 95 -10.07 -15.27 11.15
N SER A 96 -9.81 -15.93 10.03
CA SER A 96 -9.84 -17.38 9.99
C SER A 96 -8.67 -17.97 10.78
N LEU A 97 -8.95 -18.98 11.61
CA LEU A 97 -7.91 -19.77 12.28
C LEU A 97 -6.97 -20.44 11.25
N ARG A 98 -7.47 -20.77 10.05
CA ARG A 98 -6.69 -21.37 8.97
C ARG A 98 -5.59 -20.43 8.46
N ASN A 99 -5.87 -19.14 8.40
CA ASN A 99 -4.98 -18.12 7.84
C ASN A 99 -4.23 -17.35 8.92
N LYS A 100 -4.14 -17.89 10.15
CA LYS A 100 -3.58 -17.20 11.32
C LYS A 100 -2.23 -16.52 11.03
N LYS A 101 -1.29 -17.25 10.41
CA LYS A 101 0.05 -16.75 10.07
C LYS A 101 0.02 -15.58 9.07
N LYS A 102 -0.89 -15.62 8.09
CA LYS A 102 -1.04 -14.57 7.07
C LYS A 102 -1.62 -13.28 7.68
N TRP A 103 -2.53 -13.42 8.64
CA TRP A 103 -3.00 -12.31 9.47
C TRP A 103 -1.89 -11.73 10.37
N ASP A 104 -1.00 -12.57 10.91
CA ASP A 104 0.16 -12.08 11.68
C ASP A 104 1.14 -11.30 10.79
N ASP A 105 1.39 -11.75 9.56
CA ASP A 105 2.19 -11.03 8.57
C ASP A 105 1.61 -9.64 8.27
N LEU A 106 0.29 -9.50 8.13
CA LEU A 106 -0.37 -8.19 7.99
C LEU A 106 -0.14 -7.32 9.23
N ASN A 107 -0.36 -7.88 10.42
CA ASN A 107 -0.35 -7.13 11.67
C ASN A 107 1.03 -6.73 12.20
N ILE A 108 2.07 -7.45 11.78
CA ILE A 108 3.46 -7.24 12.23
C ILE A 108 4.27 -6.61 11.10
N LYS A 109 4.19 -7.16 9.89
CA LYS A 109 5.05 -6.79 8.76
C LYS A 109 4.35 -5.90 7.74
N GLY A 110 3.05 -5.62 7.92
CA GLY A 110 2.27 -4.89 6.93
C GLY A 110 2.14 -5.63 5.61
N ILE A 111 2.17 -6.97 5.60
CA ILE A 111 2.06 -7.76 4.38
C ILE A 111 0.63 -8.29 4.24
N LEU A 112 -0.08 -7.86 3.19
CA LEU A 112 -1.44 -8.28 2.88
C LEU A 112 -1.42 -9.39 1.82
N HIS A 113 -1.76 -10.60 2.25
CA HIS A 113 -1.87 -11.78 1.38
C HIS A 113 -3.29 -11.94 0.82
N ASN A 114 -3.45 -12.64 -0.30
CA ASN A 114 -4.77 -12.82 -0.92
C ASN A 114 -5.74 -13.61 -0.03
N GLU A 115 -5.25 -14.56 0.77
CA GLU A 115 -6.08 -15.34 1.69
C GLU A 115 -6.69 -14.47 2.80
N VAL A 116 -6.00 -13.39 3.20
CA VAL A 116 -6.53 -12.40 4.15
C VAL A 116 -7.59 -11.54 3.47
N LEU A 117 -7.37 -11.15 2.21
CA LEU A 117 -8.40 -10.47 1.41
C LEU A 117 -9.65 -11.34 1.25
N GLU A 118 -9.49 -12.63 0.98
CA GLU A 118 -10.62 -13.57 0.92
C GLU A 118 -11.36 -13.67 2.24
N ASP A 119 -10.65 -13.71 3.37
CA ASP A 119 -11.28 -13.65 4.70
C ASP A 119 -12.10 -12.35 4.89
N ILE A 120 -11.53 -11.19 4.51
CA ILE A 120 -12.17 -9.87 4.64
C ILE A 120 -13.41 -9.75 3.76
N PHE A 121 -13.31 -10.20 2.50
CA PHE A 121 -14.36 -10.03 1.50
C PHE A 121 -15.26 -11.28 1.37
N LYS A 122 -15.29 -12.16 2.38
CA LYS A 122 -16.24 -13.29 2.44
C LYS A 122 -17.70 -12.82 2.42
N LYS A 123 -18.60 -13.74 2.07
CA LYS A 123 -20.01 -13.50 1.66
C LYS A 123 -20.89 -12.63 2.60
N GLU A 124 -20.47 -12.35 3.83
CA GLU A 124 -21.22 -11.50 4.78
C GLU A 124 -21.36 -10.04 4.31
N HIS A 125 -20.52 -9.59 3.37
CA HIS A 125 -20.61 -8.26 2.77
C HIS A 125 -20.72 -8.32 1.23
N THR A 126 -21.87 -8.76 0.73
CA THR A 126 -22.11 -9.00 -0.71
C THR A 126 -21.75 -7.81 -1.61
N ILE A 127 -22.04 -6.58 -1.19
CA ILE A 127 -21.69 -5.37 -1.95
C ILE A 127 -20.18 -5.10 -1.92
N LEU A 128 -19.53 -5.19 -0.74
CA LEU A 128 -18.07 -5.01 -0.63
C LEU A 128 -17.33 -6.06 -1.47
N ALA A 129 -17.75 -7.32 -1.39
CA ALA A 129 -17.17 -8.42 -2.16
C ALA A 129 -17.30 -8.19 -3.67
N LYS A 130 -18.47 -7.72 -4.14
CA LYS A 130 -18.71 -7.38 -5.55
C LYS A 130 -17.78 -6.27 -6.06
N HIS A 131 -17.42 -5.32 -5.21
CA HIS A 131 -16.61 -4.16 -5.57
C HIS A 131 -15.16 -4.23 -5.04
N LYS A 132 -14.69 -5.42 -4.62
CA LYS A 132 -13.34 -5.65 -4.06
C LYS A 132 -12.24 -5.00 -4.89
N ASP A 133 -12.20 -5.27 -6.19
CA ASP A 133 -11.12 -4.79 -7.06
C ASP A 133 -11.10 -3.28 -7.18
N HIS A 134 -12.27 -2.63 -7.27
CA HIS A 134 -12.36 -1.18 -7.28
C HIS A 134 -11.89 -0.58 -5.95
N ILE A 135 -12.33 -1.15 -4.82
CA ILE A 135 -11.92 -0.70 -3.48
C ILE A 135 -10.39 -0.77 -3.34
N LEU A 136 -9.76 -1.86 -3.78
CA LEU A 136 -8.30 -2.01 -3.71
C LEU A 136 -7.58 -0.97 -4.57
N LYS A 137 -8.04 -0.69 -5.80
CA LYS A 137 -7.48 0.38 -6.63
C LYS A 137 -7.61 1.76 -5.99
N VAL A 138 -8.74 2.03 -5.33
CA VAL A 138 -8.95 3.29 -4.59
C VAL A 138 -7.98 3.36 -3.39
N MET A 139 -7.76 2.26 -2.68
CA MET A 139 -6.77 2.21 -1.59
C MET A 139 -5.34 2.44 -2.10
N GLU A 140 -5.00 1.95 -3.30
CA GLU A 140 -3.71 2.26 -3.95
C GLU A 140 -3.59 3.74 -4.32
N LYS A 141 -4.67 4.37 -4.80
CA LYS A 141 -4.68 5.82 -5.08
C LYS A 141 -4.45 6.67 -3.84
N PHE A 142 -4.94 6.22 -2.69
CA PHE A 142 -4.70 6.88 -1.42
C PHE A 142 -3.39 6.46 -0.74
N ASP A 143 -2.53 5.68 -1.40
CA ASP A 143 -1.28 5.13 -0.85
C ASP A 143 -1.47 4.36 0.47
N ILE A 144 -2.68 3.80 0.70
CA ILE A 144 -2.98 2.99 1.88
C ILE A 144 -2.36 1.60 1.71
N ILE A 145 -2.47 1.05 0.50
CA ILE A 145 -1.84 -0.21 0.11
C ILE A 145 -0.91 0.05 -1.08
N ILE A 146 0.10 -0.81 -1.23
CA ILE A 146 1.11 -0.72 -2.28
C ILE A 146 1.21 -2.08 -2.96
N SER A 147 0.93 -2.15 -4.26
CA SER A 147 1.29 -3.31 -5.06
C SER A 147 2.81 -3.43 -5.18
N PRO A 148 3.43 -4.59 -4.89
CA PRO A 148 4.84 -4.80 -5.21
C PRO A 148 5.04 -4.65 -6.73
N ASN A 149 6.13 -3.99 -7.11
CA ASN A 149 6.43 -3.77 -8.52
C ASN A 149 6.59 -5.11 -9.25
N LYS A 150 5.90 -5.27 -10.39
CA LYS A 150 5.88 -6.53 -11.16
C LYS A 150 7.08 -6.63 -12.09
N SER A 151 8.30 -6.33 -11.61
CA SER A 151 9.50 -6.46 -12.44
C SER A 151 9.77 -7.94 -12.72
N GLY A 152 9.19 -8.44 -13.81
CA GLY A 152 9.56 -9.59 -14.62
C GLY A 152 10.10 -10.82 -13.90
N LYS A 153 9.29 -11.89 -13.93
CA LYS A 153 9.50 -13.25 -13.41
C LYS A 153 9.09 -13.38 -11.95
N ILE A 154 8.22 -14.36 -11.71
CA ILE A 154 8.08 -15.24 -10.53
C ILE A 154 6.61 -15.65 -10.45
N THR A 155 6.43 -16.96 -10.25
CA THR A 155 5.19 -17.75 -10.20
C THR A 155 4.15 -17.23 -9.22
N ALA A 156 2.88 -17.47 -9.57
CA ALA A 156 1.70 -16.76 -9.06
C ALA A 156 1.29 -17.05 -7.60
N ASP A 157 1.86 -18.05 -6.95
CA ASP A 157 1.17 -18.66 -5.78
C ASP A 157 1.66 -18.20 -4.39
N GLU A 158 2.74 -17.40 -4.27
CA GLU A 158 3.30 -17.06 -2.93
C GLU A 158 3.71 -15.59 -2.71
N LYS A 159 3.49 -14.68 -3.66
CA LYS A 159 3.86 -13.27 -3.46
C LYS A 159 2.88 -12.53 -2.54
N PRO A 160 3.37 -11.58 -1.72
CA PRO A 160 2.49 -10.65 -1.02
C PRO A 160 1.65 -9.90 -2.06
N GLN A 161 0.34 -9.83 -1.85
CA GLN A 161 -0.55 -9.16 -2.79
C GLN A 161 -0.37 -7.65 -2.68
N TYR A 162 -0.24 -7.13 -1.45
CA TYR A 162 0.06 -5.73 -1.19
C TYR A 162 0.93 -5.55 0.06
N TYR A 163 1.65 -4.44 0.14
CA TYR A 163 2.16 -3.89 1.40
C TYR A 163 1.18 -2.86 1.96
N VAL A 164 1.10 -2.77 3.29
CA VAL A 164 0.25 -1.84 4.04
C VAL A 164 1.14 -1.06 5.01
N PRO A 165 1.83 0.01 4.56
CA PRO A 165 2.89 0.66 5.33
C PRO A 165 2.49 1.11 6.73
N CYS A 166 1.25 1.59 6.88
CA CYS A 166 0.73 2.05 8.17
C CYS A 166 0.57 0.93 9.21
N MET A 167 0.55 -0.34 8.79
CA MET A 167 0.41 -1.51 9.65
C MET A 167 1.75 -2.10 10.10
N ILE A 168 2.88 -1.63 9.56
CA ILE A 168 4.20 -2.19 9.88
C ILE A 168 4.59 -1.84 11.31
N LYS A 169 4.79 -2.89 12.13
CA LYS A 169 5.28 -2.79 13.51
C LYS A 169 6.67 -3.37 13.68
N GLU A 170 7.09 -4.25 12.78
CA GLU A 170 8.40 -4.88 12.79
C GLU A 170 9.50 -3.80 12.73
N LYS A 171 10.41 -3.84 13.69
CA LYS A 171 11.57 -2.94 13.72
C LYS A 171 12.68 -3.53 12.86
N PRO A 172 13.60 -2.70 12.32
CA PRO A 172 14.75 -3.19 11.57
C PRO A 172 15.49 -4.28 12.35
N THR A 173 15.85 -5.36 11.65
CA THR A 173 16.59 -6.46 12.26
C THR A 173 18.09 -6.14 12.34
N PHE A 174 18.82 -6.93 13.13
CA PHE A 174 20.27 -6.83 13.26
C PHE A 174 21.00 -6.90 11.91
N ASP A 175 20.45 -7.56 10.90
CA ASP A 175 21.09 -7.65 9.58
C ASP A 175 21.04 -6.33 8.81
N ILE A 176 20.03 -5.47 9.00
CA ILE A 176 20.06 -4.10 8.48
C ILE A 176 21.06 -3.24 9.24
N TYR A 177 21.12 -3.38 10.57
CA TYR A 177 22.15 -2.68 11.34
C TYR A 177 23.56 -3.13 10.93
N LYS A 178 23.75 -4.42 10.61
CA LYS A 178 24.97 -4.92 9.97
C LYS A 178 25.17 -4.35 8.58
N LEU A 179 24.14 -4.22 7.74
CA LEU A 179 24.27 -3.55 6.45
C LEU A 179 24.78 -2.11 6.64
N MET A 180 24.26 -1.41 7.65
CA MET A 180 24.68 -0.06 8.01
C MET A 180 26.10 -0.02 8.58
N ASN A 181 26.51 -0.99 9.40
CA ASN A 181 27.80 -1.03 10.09
C ASN A 181 28.92 -1.68 9.26
N ALA A 182 28.69 -2.84 8.63
CA ALA A 182 29.63 -3.53 7.74
C ALA A 182 29.96 -2.73 6.47
N ALA A 183 29.14 -1.73 6.17
CA ALA A 183 29.42 -0.74 5.14
C ALA A 183 30.49 0.29 5.53
N GLU A 184 31.18 0.14 6.66
CA GLU A 184 32.43 0.88 6.90
C GLU A 184 33.62 0.24 6.18
N ASP A 185 33.65 -1.10 6.03
CA ASP A 185 34.82 -1.81 5.47
C ASP A 185 34.61 -2.35 4.03
N THR A 186 33.38 -2.52 3.56
CA THR A 186 33.08 -3.25 2.29
C THR A 186 32.06 -2.59 1.37
N CYS A 187 31.50 -1.44 1.76
CA CYS A 187 30.50 -0.72 0.97
C CYS A 187 30.79 0.78 0.98
N LYS A 188 30.70 1.42 -0.20
CA LYS A 188 30.85 2.87 -0.33
C LYS A 188 29.53 3.51 0.05
N LYS A 189 29.59 4.46 0.99
CA LYS A 189 28.42 5.22 1.44
C LYS A 189 28.49 6.64 0.89
N SER A 190 27.36 7.12 0.40
CA SER A 190 27.16 8.56 0.24
C SER A 190 27.03 9.26 1.60
N THR A 191 27.22 10.58 1.63
CA THR A 191 26.80 11.40 2.76
C THR A 191 25.29 11.29 2.97
N TRP A 192 24.85 11.37 4.21
CA TRP A 192 23.42 11.42 4.51
C TRP A 192 22.80 12.71 3.98
N LEU A 193 21.71 12.58 3.23
CA LEU A 193 20.77 13.68 3.02
C LEU A 193 19.74 13.66 4.15
N CYS A 194 19.68 14.75 4.91
CA CYS A 194 18.84 14.87 6.10
C CYS A 194 17.78 15.94 5.89
N PHE A 195 16.51 15.55 5.95
CA PHE A 195 15.38 16.46 5.93
C PHE A 195 14.84 16.62 7.35
N LYS A 196 14.97 17.82 7.91
CA LYS A 196 14.46 18.17 9.23
C LYS A 196 13.14 18.91 9.13
N PHE A 197 12.10 18.35 9.72
CA PHE A 197 10.77 18.94 9.77
C PHE A 197 10.51 19.60 11.13
N LYS A 198 9.74 20.69 11.16
CA LYS A 198 9.17 21.20 12.42
C LYS A 198 8.13 20.23 12.98
N PHE A 199 7.33 19.66 12.09
CA PHE A 199 6.38 18.60 12.35
C PHE A 199 6.44 17.63 11.17
N LEU A 200 6.73 16.36 11.43
CA LEU A 200 6.71 15.30 10.42
C LEU A 200 5.32 14.63 10.43
N PRO A 201 4.48 14.81 9.40
CA PRO A 201 3.18 14.17 9.37
C PRO A 201 3.32 12.64 9.43
N PRO A 202 2.56 11.92 10.28
CA PRO A 202 2.72 10.48 10.47
C PRO A 202 2.60 9.63 9.19
N TYR A 203 1.84 10.13 8.21
CA TYR A 203 1.58 9.47 6.92
C TYR A 203 2.59 9.82 5.83
N LEU A 204 3.47 10.81 6.02
CA LEU A 204 4.42 11.23 4.97
C LEU A 204 5.32 10.07 4.51
N MET A 205 5.74 9.22 5.45
CA MET A 205 6.54 8.05 5.12
C MET A 205 5.79 7.02 4.29
N ASN A 206 4.49 6.83 4.53
CA ASN A 206 3.71 5.87 3.75
C ASN A 206 3.62 6.33 2.29
N HIS A 207 3.35 7.62 2.06
CA HIS A 207 3.34 8.23 0.72
C HIS A 207 4.72 8.15 0.05
N LEU A 208 5.79 8.39 0.80
CA LEU A 208 7.16 8.29 0.27
C LEU A 208 7.47 6.85 -0.16
N ILE A 209 7.17 5.86 0.68
CA ILE A 209 7.36 4.44 0.38
C ILE A 209 6.53 4.06 -0.85
N ALA A 210 5.24 4.44 -0.90
CA ALA A 210 4.36 4.17 -2.03
C ALA A 210 4.89 4.75 -3.34
N SER A 211 5.34 6.01 -3.31
CA SER A 211 5.94 6.68 -4.46
C SER A 211 7.20 5.96 -4.96
N LEU A 212 8.10 5.57 -4.04
CA LEU A 212 9.35 4.91 -4.40
C LEU A 212 9.16 3.46 -4.85
N CYS A 213 8.19 2.73 -4.30
CA CYS A 213 7.82 1.38 -4.75
C CYS A 213 7.37 1.36 -6.22
N ARG A 214 6.86 2.47 -6.77
CA ARG A 214 6.54 2.58 -8.20
C ARG A 214 7.78 2.56 -9.09
N GLN A 215 8.93 2.99 -8.57
CA GLN A 215 10.17 3.15 -9.33
C GLN A 215 11.19 2.03 -9.03
N TYR A 216 11.27 1.62 -7.77
CA TYR A 216 12.31 0.74 -7.25
C TYR A 216 11.71 -0.48 -6.53
N ASP A 217 12.42 -1.60 -6.61
CA ASP A 217 12.07 -2.79 -5.85
C ASP A 217 12.57 -2.67 -4.42
N ILE A 218 11.83 -3.22 -3.46
CA ILE A 218 12.30 -3.31 -2.08
C ILE A 218 13.40 -4.37 -2.02
N ALA A 219 14.51 -4.04 -1.37
CA ALA A 219 15.65 -4.94 -1.23
C ALA A 219 15.29 -6.19 -0.40
N GLU A 220 15.91 -7.32 -0.73
CA GLU A 220 15.83 -8.53 0.09
C GLU A 220 16.85 -8.45 1.23
N VAL A 221 16.45 -8.88 2.43
CA VAL A 221 17.37 -9.10 3.55
C VAL A 221 18.00 -10.48 3.39
N ALA A 222 19.32 -10.53 3.29
CA ALA A 222 20.05 -11.80 3.20
C ALA A 222 20.08 -12.50 4.58
N TYR A 223 19.21 -13.50 4.78
CA TYR A 223 19.33 -14.43 5.90
C TYR A 223 20.16 -15.64 5.49
N CYS A 224 21.14 -16.02 6.33
CA CYS A 224 21.71 -17.36 6.29
C CYS A 224 20.69 -18.34 6.90
N THR A 225 19.69 -18.77 6.14
CA THR A 225 18.88 -19.94 6.51
C THR A 225 18.65 -20.83 5.28
N VAL A 226 18.61 -22.13 5.53
CA VAL A 226 18.68 -23.26 4.57
C VAL A 226 17.42 -23.39 3.69
N HIS A 227 16.52 -22.40 3.71
CA HIS A 227 15.27 -22.42 2.94
C HIS A 227 15.28 -21.25 1.94
N MET A 228 15.66 -21.55 0.68
CA MET A 228 15.91 -20.57 -0.39
C MET A 228 14.65 -19.91 -0.97
N HIS A 229 13.45 -20.15 -0.41
CA HIS A 229 12.19 -19.81 -1.08
C HIS A 229 11.45 -18.58 -0.52
N ASN A 230 11.87 -17.98 0.59
CA ASN A 230 11.19 -16.78 1.10
C ASN A 230 12.15 -15.83 1.84
N ARG A 231 12.91 -15.04 1.07
CA ARG A 231 13.79 -14.02 1.63
C ARG A 231 12.94 -12.83 2.09
N PRO A 232 12.96 -12.48 3.39
CA PRO A 232 12.21 -11.33 3.88
C PRO A 232 12.73 -10.04 3.26
N ILE A 233 11.83 -9.10 3.01
CA ILE A 233 12.14 -7.81 2.40
C ILE A 233 12.59 -6.79 3.43
N ALA A 234 13.31 -5.76 2.96
CA ALA A 234 13.83 -4.69 3.78
C ALA A 234 12.81 -3.55 3.96
N LEU A 235 11.63 -3.89 4.48
CA LEU A 235 10.53 -2.96 4.76
C LEU A 235 10.13 -3.08 6.23
N PHE A 236 10.47 -2.05 7.02
CA PHE A 236 10.33 -2.02 8.47
C PHE A 236 9.67 -0.72 8.92
N LYS A 237 9.22 -0.70 10.18
CA LYS A 237 8.62 0.49 10.77
C LYS A 237 9.62 1.66 10.73
N GLY A 238 9.31 2.65 9.89
CA GLY A 238 10.13 3.84 9.72
C GLY A 238 11.43 3.62 8.94
N THR A 239 11.68 2.44 8.37
CA THR A 239 12.91 2.17 7.61
C THR A 239 12.61 1.29 6.41
N VAL A 240 13.12 1.66 5.24
CA VAL A 240 13.02 0.88 4.01
C VAL A 240 14.34 0.93 3.24
N VAL A 241 14.66 -0.16 2.56
CA VAL A 241 15.79 -0.22 1.65
C VAL A 241 15.28 -0.61 0.26
N PHE A 242 15.57 0.20 -0.74
CA PHE A 242 15.25 -0.06 -2.13
C PHE A 242 16.49 -0.48 -2.92
N GLU A 243 16.30 -1.31 -3.94
CA GLU A 243 17.30 -1.60 -4.97
C GLU A 243 17.26 -0.48 -6.03
N LEU A 244 18.34 0.30 -6.15
CA LEU A 244 18.46 1.36 -7.16
C LEU A 244 18.80 0.78 -8.55
N THR A 245 19.58 -0.30 -8.59
CA THR A 245 19.98 -0.95 -9.85
C THR A 245 19.31 -2.31 -10.00
N LYS A 246 18.46 -2.45 -11.02
CA LYS A 246 17.76 -3.72 -11.31
C LYS A 246 18.69 -4.85 -11.75
N THR A 247 19.81 -4.52 -12.40
CA THR A 247 20.72 -5.49 -13.04
C THR A 247 21.80 -6.01 -12.11
N THR A 248 22.43 -5.13 -11.32
CA THR A 248 23.57 -5.50 -10.47
C THR A 248 23.16 -5.70 -9.01
N LYS A 249 22.06 -5.09 -8.55
CA LYS A 249 21.65 -5.03 -7.13
C LYS A 249 22.77 -4.56 -6.18
N LEU A 250 23.71 -3.78 -6.72
CA LEU A 250 24.87 -3.28 -6.00
C LEU A 250 24.63 -1.91 -5.39
N GLN A 251 23.65 -1.15 -5.88
CA GLN A 251 23.30 0.14 -5.29
C GLN A 251 21.95 0.07 -4.60
N LYS A 252 21.90 0.51 -3.35
CA LYS A 252 20.71 0.51 -2.51
C LYS A 252 20.42 1.90 -1.97
N LEU A 253 19.15 2.23 -1.88
CA LEU A 253 18.65 3.46 -1.27
C LEU A 253 18.05 3.13 0.09
N LEU A 254 18.74 3.53 1.15
CA LEU A 254 18.25 3.45 2.51
C LEU A 254 17.50 4.72 2.86
N ILE A 255 16.26 4.56 3.34
CA ILE A 255 15.46 5.66 3.88
C ILE A 255 15.03 5.26 5.27
N THR A 256 15.28 6.12 6.24
CA THR A 256 14.85 5.89 7.62
C THR A 256 14.31 7.17 8.25
N THR A 257 13.41 7.02 9.21
CA THR A 257 12.90 8.12 10.02
C THR A 257 13.28 8.00 11.47
N TYR A 258 13.59 9.17 12.03
CA TYR A 258 13.89 9.31 13.43
C TYR A 258 13.33 10.63 13.92
N GLN A 259 12.35 10.59 14.83
CA GLN A 259 11.64 11.78 15.31
C GLN A 259 11.06 12.59 14.14
N ASN A 260 11.51 13.83 13.94
CA ASN A 260 11.10 14.71 12.84
C ASN A 260 12.12 14.74 11.69
N LEU A 261 12.94 13.69 11.55
CA LEU A 261 13.94 13.57 10.50
C LEU A 261 13.54 12.47 9.50
N ILE A 262 13.76 12.76 8.22
CA ILE A 262 13.89 11.73 7.19
C ILE A 262 15.35 11.74 6.75
N LEU A 263 15.99 10.59 6.86
CA LEU A 263 17.37 10.36 6.49
C LEU A 263 17.42 9.49 5.25
N VAL A 264 18.20 9.91 4.26
CA VAL A 264 18.37 9.20 2.98
C VAL A 264 19.84 8.98 2.73
N GLN A 265 20.21 7.75 2.37
CA GLN A 265 21.57 7.39 2.01
C GLN A 265 21.59 6.38 0.87
N VAL A 266 22.46 6.64 -0.10
CA VAL A 266 22.84 5.66 -1.13
C VAL A 266 24.02 4.84 -0.63
N LEU A 267 23.90 3.53 -0.78
CA LEU A 267 24.88 2.51 -0.44
C LEU A 267 25.31 1.80 -1.72
N GLU A 268 26.61 1.64 -1.96
CA GLU A 268 27.18 0.94 -3.11
C GLU A 268 28.08 -0.21 -2.64
N PHE A 269 27.71 -1.44 -3.02
CA PHE A 269 28.42 -2.67 -2.67
C PHE A 269 29.38 -3.06 -3.79
N GLY A 270 30.60 -3.47 -3.44
CA GLY A 270 31.57 -4.01 -4.40
C GLY A 270 31.13 -5.39 -4.93
N THR A 271 31.57 -5.74 -6.15
CA THR A 271 31.27 -7.00 -6.84
C THR A 271 31.77 -8.28 -6.15
N GLY A 272 32.51 -8.16 -5.04
CA GLY A 272 33.08 -9.28 -4.28
C GLY A 272 32.34 -9.68 -3.00
N VAL A 273 31.27 -8.98 -2.59
CA VAL A 273 30.62 -9.25 -1.29
C VAL A 273 29.54 -10.32 -1.43
N ILE A 274 29.97 -11.58 -1.50
CA ILE A 274 29.10 -12.71 -1.17
C ILE A 274 29.03 -12.75 0.35
N PHE A 275 27.86 -12.42 0.92
CA PHE A 275 27.58 -12.65 2.35
C PHE A 275 27.61 -14.16 2.65
N LYS A 276 28.82 -14.71 2.86
CA LYS A 276 29.02 -15.99 3.54
C LYS A 276 29.40 -15.68 4.98
N ARG A 277 28.53 -16.07 5.92
CA ARG A 277 28.87 -16.03 7.35
C ARG A 277 30.03 -16.98 7.61
N GLY A 278 31.08 -16.45 8.22
CA GLY A 278 32.20 -17.19 8.80
C GLY A 278 33.39 -17.32 7.87
N CYS A 279 34.16 -16.24 7.68
CA CYS A 279 35.60 -16.32 7.41
C CYS A 279 36.24 -14.99 7.80
N THR A 280 37.23 -15.05 8.70
CA THR A 280 38.25 -14.02 8.89
C THR A 280 39.00 -13.84 7.57
N ILE A 281 39.20 -12.61 7.10
CA ILE A 281 40.06 -12.32 5.94
C ILE A 281 41.18 -11.39 6.40
N THR A 282 42.40 -11.90 6.30
CA THR A 282 43.67 -11.17 6.40
C THR A 282 43.97 -10.52 5.06
N PHE A 283 44.40 -9.27 5.05
CA PHE A 283 44.85 -8.57 3.84
C PHE A 283 46.35 -8.76 3.62
N GLN A 284 46.75 -9.20 2.43
CA GLN A 284 48.09 -8.97 1.90
C GLN A 284 48.02 -7.81 0.91
N ASN A 285 48.76 -6.75 1.22
CA ASN A 285 48.92 -5.57 0.37
C ASN A 285 49.68 -5.90 -0.91
N MET A 286 49.15 -5.44 -2.05
CA MET A 286 49.94 -4.90 -3.17
C MET A 286 49.17 -3.75 -3.82
#